data_AF-A0AAV7IIT5-F1
#
_entry.id   AF-A0AAV7IIT5-F1
#
_cell.length_a   1.000
_cell.length_b   1.000
_cell.length_c   1.000
_cell.angle_alpha   90.00
_cell.angle_beta   90.00
_cell.angle_gamma   90.00
#
_symmetry.space_group_name_H-M   'P 1'
#
loop_
_entity.id
_entity.type
_entity.pdbx_description
1 polymer ?
#
loop_
_entity_poly.entity_id
_entity_poly.type
_entity_poly.pdbx_seq_one_letter_code
_entity_poly.pdbx_strand_id
1 'polypeptide(L)'
;MNYSTFLEATMGTIAPDAATFFDSTIHGNLTKITWVHAVNDFKKLNQTLDDESIMMVEADVVLGTVGNSSEIIPIMAHPPDNTSDLSLADFLTAMIKHKKKGIKLDFKTIETFNASLEILTKHRENVGIHKFLSSLH
;
A
#
# COMPACT_ATOMS: atom_id res chain seq x y z
N MET A 1 -0.35 -6.39 24.44
CA MET A 1 -0.13 -7.12 23.17
C MET A 1 1.35 -6.97 22.83
N ASN A 2 2.10 -8.07 22.81
CA ASN A 2 3.54 -8.04 22.58
C ASN A 2 3.83 -8.08 21.08
N TYR A 3 4.81 -7.29 20.61
CA TYR A 3 5.27 -7.25 19.21
C TYR A 3 5.59 -8.65 18.63
N SER A 4 5.99 -9.60 19.49
CA SER A 4 6.26 -11.00 19.11
C SER A 4 5.04 -11.73 18.56
N THR A 5 3.83 -11.42 19.01
CA THR A 5 2.60 -12.11 18.57
C THR A 5 2.18 -11.69 17.16
N PHE A 6 2.59 -10.49 16.70
CA PHE A 6 2.40 -10.06 15.32
C PHE A 6 3.37 -10.75 14.35
N LEU A 7 4.56 -11.12 14.81
CA LEU A 7 5.55 -11.83 14.00
C LEU A 7 5.20 -13.31 13.82
N GLU A 8 4.65 -14.00 14.83
CA GLU A 8 4.30 -15.43 14.69
C GLU A 8 3.09 -15.70 13.77
N ALA A 9 2.19 -14.72 13.61
CA ALA A 9 1.05 -14.82 12.69
C ALA A 9 1.43 -14.72 11.19
N THR A 10 2.73 -14.58 10.87
CA THR A 10 3.27 -14.45 9.51
C THR A 10 3.51 -15.77 8.76
N MET A 11 3.36 -16.94 9.42
CA MET A 11 3.65 -18.25 8.82
C MET A 11 2.44 -18.99 8.21
N GLY A 12 1.35 -18.28 7.93
CA GLY A 12 0.21 -18.82 7.18
C GLY A 12 0.25 -18.39 5.72
N THR A 13 0.68 -19.28 4.81
CA THR A 13 0.81 -19.10 3.35
C THR A 13 1.78 -18.00 2.91
N ILE A 14 3.01 -18.41 2.55
CA ILE A 14 4.03 -17.56 1.93
C ILE A 14 3.51 -17.15 0.54
N ALA A 15 3.07 -15.90 0.40
CA ALA A 15 2.75 -15.35 -0.92
C ALA A 15 4.06 -15.19 -1.74
N PRO A 16 3.98 -15.25 -3.08
CA PRO A 16 5.17 -15.19 -3.94
C PRO A 16 5.88 -13.84 -3.82
N ASP A 17 7.21 -13.84 -3.81
CA ASP A 17 8.03 -12.63 -3.95
C ASP A 17 7.77 -11.90 -5.28
N ALA A 18 8.27 -10.68 -5.44
CA ALA A 18 8.04 -9.90 -6.66
C ALA A 18 8.57 -10.61 -7.93
N ALA A 19 9.65 -11.38 -7.82
CA ALA A 19 10.18 -12.17 -8.93
C ALA A 19 9.17 -13.22 -9.38
N THR A 20 8.59 -13.94 -8.43
CA THR A 20 7.61 -15.01 -8.65
C THR A 20 6.25 -14.45 -9.07
N PHE A 21 5.81 -13.33 -8.50
CA PHE A 21 4.54 -12.69 -8.83
C PHE A 21 4.51 -12.16 -10.28
N PHE A 22 5.64 -11.64 -10.77
CA PHE A 22 5.75 -11.07 -12.10
C PHE A 22 6.53 -11.95 -13.10
N ASP A 23 6.79 -13.22 -12.78
CA ASP A 23 7.74 -14.04 -13.53
C ASP A 23 7.40 -14.16 -15.03
N SER A 24 6.11 -14.24 -15.37
CA SER A 24 5.62 -14.26 -16.75
C SER A 24 6.03 -13.03 -17.57
N THR A 25 6.37 -11.92 -16.91
CA THR A 25 6.73 -10.63 -17.52
C THR A 25 8.23 -10.34 -17.37
N ILE A 26 8.81 -10.62 -16.20
CA ILE A 26 10.21 -10.24 -15.91
C ILE A 26 11.21 -11.38 -16.08
N HIS A 27 10.76 -12.64 -16.05
CA HIS A 27 11.60 -13.85 -16.11
C HIS A 27 12.74 -13.80 -15.08
N GLY A 28 12.39 -13.60 -13.81
CA GLY A 28 13.34 -13.41 -12.70
C GLY A 28 14.17 -12.13 -12.71
N ASN A 29 14.11 -11.29 -13.75
CA ASN A 29 14.90 -10.06 -13.81
C ASN A 29 14.20 -8.87 -13.13
N LEU A 30 14.51 -8.64 -11.86
CA LEU A 30 13.93 -7.57 -11.04
C LEU A 30 14.14 -6.16 -11.61
N THR A 31 15.13 -5.91 -12.48
CA THR A 31 15.35 -4.58 -13.07
C THR A 31 14.27 -4.19 -14.09
N LYS A 32 13.43 -5.15 -14.52
CA LYS A 32 12.29 -4.90 -15.39
C LYS A 32 11.03 -4.46 -14.64
N ILE A 33 11.04 -4.50 -13.30
CA ILE A 33 9.89 -4.04 -12.51
C ILE A 33 9.80 -2.52 -12.64
N THR A 34 8.69 -2.07 -13.19
CA THR A 34 8.35 -0.65 -13.29
C THR A 34 7.62 -0.18 -12.04
N TRP A 35 7.94 1.04 -11.62
CA TRP A 35 7.41 1.64 -10.40
C TRP A 35 6.75 2.97 -10.71
N VAL A 36 5.67 3.25 -9.99
CA VAL A 36 5.18 4.61 -9.78
C VAL A 36 5.28 4.94 -8.30
N HIS A 37 5.64 6.18 -8.00
CA HIS A 37 5.88 6.66 -6.64
C HIS A 37 4.91 7.76 -6.26
N ALA A 38 4.72 7.99 -4.96
CA ALA A 38 3.88 9.03 -4.40
C ALA A 38 2.46 9.05 -5.00
N VAL A 39 1.79 7.88 -5.07
CA VAL A 39 0.40 7.77 -5.54
C VAL A 39 -0.55 8.15 -4.39
N ASN A 40 -0.62 9.45 -4.14
CA ASN A 40 -1.20 10.02 -2.94
C ASN A 40 -2.55 10.73 -3.14
N ASP A 41 -3.12 10.66 -4.35
CA ASP A 41 -4.40 11.28 -4.67
C ASP A 41 -5.20 10.42 -5.66
N PHE A 42 -6.52 10.66 -5.74
CA PHE A 42 -7.41 9.89 -6.61
C PHE A 42 -7.03 10.01 -8.09
N LYS A 43 -6.57 11.18 -8.53
CA LYS A 43 -6.23 11.42 -9.94
C LYS A 43 -5.08 10.52 -10.36
N LYS A 44 -4.00 10.50 -9.58
CA LYS A 44 -2.81 9.69 -9.82
C LYS A 44 -3.08 8.21 -9.61
N LEU A 45 -3.93 7.85 -8.64
CA LEU A 45 -4.40 6.48 -8.48
C LEU A 45 -5.11 5.99 -9.74
N ASN A 46 -6.07 6.74 -10.28
CA ASN A 46 -6.79 6.33 -11.49
C ASN A 46 -5.87 6.21 -12.71
N GLN A 47 -4.99 7.19 -12.92
CA GLN A 47 -3.96 7.11 -13.97
C GLN A 47 -3.07 5.88 -13.82
N THR A 48 -2.69 5.56 -12.59
CA THR A 48 -1.89 4.39 -12.28
C THR A 48 -2.65 3.11 -12.61
N LEU A 49 -3.90 2.99 -12.18
CA LEU A 49 -4.73 1.81 -12.37
C LEU A 49 -4.99 1.49 -13.85
N ASP A 50 -5.10 2.53 -14.69
CA ASP A 50 -5.33 2.42 -16.13
C ASP A 50 -4.05 2.11 -16.93
N ASP A 51 -2.87 2.38 -16.38
CA ASP A 51 -1.59 2.13 -17.07
C ASP A 51 -1.10 0.69 -16.83
N GLU A 52 -1.20 -0.16 -17.86
CA GLU A 52 -0.74 -1.55 -17.80
C GLU A 52 0.78 -1.70 -17.71
N SER A 53 1.55 -0.66 -18.05
CA SER A 53 3.02 -0.69 -17.96
C SER A 53 3.53 -0.60 -16.52
N ILE A 54 2.70 -0.15 -15.57
CA ILE A 54 3.05 -0.03 -14.15
C ILE A 54 2.81 -1.35 -13.41
N MET A 55 3.86 -1.87 -12.78
CA MET A 55 3.84 -3.12 -12.04
C MET A 55 3.72 -2.90 -10.53
N MET A 56 4.49 -1.96 -9.97
CA MET A 56 4.50 -1.65 -8.54
C MET A 56 4.06 -0.21 -8.27
N VAL A 57 3.23 -0.06 -7.24
CA VAL A 57 2.71 1.23 -6.78
C VAL A 57 3.26 1.53 -5.40
N GLU A 58 3.99 2.61 -5.25
CA GLU A 58 4.40 3.16 -3.96
C GLU A 58 3.57 4.39 -3.62
N ALA A 59 3.16 4.47 -2.36
CA ALA A 59 2.40 5.59 -1.86
C ALA A 59 2.66 5.86 -0.37
N ASP A 60 2.65 7.13 -0.03
CA ASP A 60 2.96 7.63 1.31
C ASP A 60 1.70 7.60 2.19
N VAL A 61 1.86 7.25 3.47
CA VAL A 61 0.77 7.24 4.44
C VAL A 61 1.08 8.14 5.61
N VAL A 62 0.13 9.03 5.93
CA VAL A 62 0.14 9.93 7.09
C VAL A 62 -1.21 9.89 7.81
N LEU A 63 -1.26 10.38 9.04
CA LEU A 63 -2.53 10.72 9.70
C LEU A 63 -3.00 12.10 9.25
N GLY A 64 -4.26 12.20 8.84
CA GLY A 64 -4.83 13.43 8.32
C GLY A 64 -6.33 13.36 8.08
N THR A 65 -6.87 14.34 7.36
CA THR A 65 -8.30 14.39 7.01
C THR A 65 -8.54 14.16 5.53
N VAL A 66 -9.72 13.63 5.21
CA VAL A 66 -10.19 13.49 3.81
C VAL A 66 -11.16 14.61 3.48
N GLY A 67 -10.84 15.43 2.47
CA GLY A 67 -11.65 16.58 2.08
C GLY A 67 -11.95 17.51 3.26
N ASN A 68 -13.24 17.77 3.52
CA ASN A 68 -13.70 18.65 4.60
C ASN A 68 -14.03 17.90 5.92
N SER A 69 -13.68 16.62 6.03
CA SER A 69 -13.88 15.86 7.28
C SER A 69 -13.03 16.42 8.42
N SER A 70 -13.51 16.29 9.66
CA SER A 70 -12.74 16.55 10.88
C SER A 70 -12.13 15.29 11.50
N GLU A 71 -12.42 14.11 10.94
CA GLU A 71 -11.90 12.84 11.44
C GLU A 71 -10.45 12.64 10.99
N ILE A 72 -9.57 12.31 11.95
CA ILE A 72 -8.16 12.01 11.67
C ILE A 72 -8.01 10.51 11.43
N ILE A 73 -7.72 10.14 10.19
CA ILE A 73 -7.55 8.75 9.75
C ILE A 73 -6.25 8.60 8.93
N PRO A 74 -5.78 7.37 8.69
CA PRO A 74 -4.71 7.14 7.72
C PRO A 74 -5.16 7.53 6.31
N ILE A 75 -4.43 8.44 5.70
CA ILE A 75 -4.66 8.96 4.34
C ILE A 75 -3.42 8.77 3.48
N MET A 76 -3.62 8.76 2.16
CA MET A 76 -2.52 8.77 1.22
C MET A 76 -2.04 10.22 1.05
N ALA A 77 -0.86 10.55 1.59
CA ALA A 77 -0.27 11.89 1.52
C ALA A 77 1.19 11.86 1.98
N HIS A 78 1.97 12.85 1.53
CA HIS A 78 3.38 13.01 1.91
C HIS A 78 3.54 14.30 2.73
N PRO A 79 4.27 14.29 3.86
CA PRO A 79 4.53 15.49 4.65
C PRO A 79 5.12 16.62 3.79
N PRO A 80 4.71 17.88 4.02
CA PRO A 80 3.95 18.37 5.17
C PRO A 80 2.42 18.20 5.04
N ASP A 81 1.92 17.59 3.96
CA ASP A 81 0.48 17.48 3.73
C ASP A 81 -0.16 16.54 4.75
N ASN A 82 -1.26 16.98 5.34
CA ASN A 82 -2.09 16.23 6.28
C ASN A 82 -3.57 16.21 5.84
N THR A 83 -3.82 16.52 4.57
CA THR A 83 -5.13 16.42 3.92
C THR A 83 -4.96 15.74 2.59
N SER A 84 -5.89 14.86 2.22
CA SER A 84 -5.93 14.23 0.90
C SER A 84 -7.37 14.08 0.43
N ASP A 85 -7.56 13.83 -0.86
CA ASP A 85 -8.84 13.33 -1.35
C ASP A 85 -8.96 11.82 -1.17
N LEU A 86 -7.88 11.11 -0.82
CA LEU A 86 -7.79 9.66 -0.83
C LEU A 86 -7.41 9.07 0.54
N SER A 87 -8.33 8.29 1.13
CA SER A 87 -8.03 7.53 2.35
C SER A 87 -7.20 6.28 2.07
N LEU A 88 -6.49 5.75 3.07
CA LEU A 88 -5.81 4.46 2.95
C LEU A 88 -6.79 3.32 2.63
N ALA A 89 -7.99 3.34 3.24
CA ALA A 89 -9.00 2.31 3.03
C ALA A 89 -9.51 2.31 1.57
N ASP A 90 -9.76 3.49 1.00
CA ASP A 90 -10.21 3.62 -0.39
C ASP A 90 -9.11 3.24 -1.37
N PHE A 91 -7.86 3.65 -1.10
CA PHE A 91 -6.70 3.25 -1.89
C PHE A 91 -6.56 1.73 -1.95
N LEU A 92 -6.59 1.05 -0.80
CA LEU A 92 -6.50 -0.42 -0.74
C LEU A 92 -7.66 -1.08 -1.47
N THR A 93 -8.88 -0.59 -1.27
CA THR A 93 -10.08 -1.10 -1.96
C THR A 93 -9.92 -1.05 -3.48
N ALA A 94 -9.45 0.10 -4.01
CA ALA A 94 -9.22 0.27 -5.44
C ALA A 94 -8.11 -0.66 -5.97
N MET A 95 -6.98 -0.73 -5.27
CA MET A 95 -5.85 -1.59 -5.67
C MET A 95 -6.20 -3.08 -5.66
N ILE A 96 -6.99 -3.53 -4.67
CA ILE A 96 -7.49 -4.91 -4.59
C ILE A 96 -8.41 -5.23 -5.76
N LYS A 97 -9.28 -4.31 -6.15
CA LYS A 97 -10.20 -4.51 -7.27
C LYS A 97 -9.46 -4.73 -8.59
N HIS A 98 -8.34 -4.04 -8.81
CA HIS A 98 -7.58 -4.14 -10.06
C HIS A 98 -6.63 -5.35 -10.14
N LYS A 99 -6.29 -6.01 -9.01
CA LYS A 99 -5.49 -7.28 -8.84
C LYS A 99 -4.16 -7.44 -9.60
N LYS A 100 -3.82 -6.59 -10.57
CA LYS A 100 -2.66 -6.72 -11.48
C LYS A 100 -1.38 -6.06 -10.98
N LYS A 101 -1.44 -5.25 -9.92
CA LYS A 101 -0.32 -4.40 -9.47
C LYS A 101 0.10 -4.72 -8.05
N GLY A 102 1.39 -4.68 -7.76
CA GLY A 102 1.92 -4.71 -6.40
C GLY A 102 1.81 -3.34 -5.73
N ILE A 103 1.88 -3.33 -4.39
CA ILE A 103 1.76 -2.13 -3.55
C ILE A 103 3.03 -2.03 -2.70
N LYS A 104 3.38 -0.81 -2.29
CA LYS A 104 4.32 -0.48 -1.23
C LYS A 104 3.75 0.73 -0.47
N LEU A 105 3.48 0.57 0.82
CA LEU A 105 3.03 1.67 1.67
C LEU A 105 4.23 2.23 2.44
N ASP A 106 4.52 3.51 2.28
CA ASP A 106 5.57 4.21 3.02
C ASP A 106 4.96 4.99 4.20
N PHE A 107 4.98 4.39 5.39
CA PHE A 107 4.42 5.01 6.59
C PHE A 107 5.41 6.05 7.15
N LYS A 108 4.96 7.29 7.24
CA LYS A 108 5.83 8.39 7.67
C LYS A 108 6.04 8.48 9.17
N THR A 109 5.19 7.81 9.95
CA THR A 109 5.36 7.69 11.41
C THR A 109 4.85 6.35 11.91
N ILE A 110 5.34 5.95 13.10
CA ILE A 110 4.89 4.74 13.81
C ILE A 110 3.41 4.86 14.21
N GLU A 111 2.96 6.05 14.59
CA GLU A 111 1.56 6.32 14.94
C GLU A 111 0.63 6.06 13.75
N THR A 112 1.04 6.50 12.55
CA THR A 112 0.30 6.25 11.32
C THR A 112 0.23 4.75 11.01
N PHE A 113 1.36 4.04 11.15
CA PHE A 113 1.40 2.59 10.97
C PHE A 113 0.44 1.88 11.94
N ASN A 114 0.49 2.22 13.23
CA ASN A 114 -0.36 1.63 14.26
C ASN A 114 -1.85 1.90 13.99
N ALA A 115 -2.21 3.12 13.62
CA ALA A 115 -3.59 3.47 13.25
C ALA A 115 -4.08 2.73 11.99
N SER A 116 -3.16 2.28 11.13
CA SER A 116 -3.47 1.56 9.91
C SER A 116 -3.68 0.06 10.11
N LEU A 117 -3.28 -0.52 11.25
CA LEU A 117 -3.28 -1.97 11.48
C LEU A 117 -4.67 -2.60 11.29
N GLU A 118 -5.73 -1.96 11.78
CA GLU A 118 -7.09 -2.46 11.59
C GLU A 118 -7.50 -2.47 10.11
N ILE A 119 -7.18 -1.40 9.37
CA ILE A 119 -7.44 -1.29 7.94
C ILE A 119 -6.67 -2.38 7.18
N LEU A 120 -5.38 -2.54 7.45
CA LEU A 120 -4.54 -3.56 6.83
C LEU A 120 -5.06 -4.98 7.13
N THR A 121 -5.52 -5.23 8.36
CA THR A 121 -6.07 -6.53 8.78
C THR A 121 -7.35 -6.86 8.03
N LYS A 122 -8.26 -5.89 7.82
CA LYS A 122 -9.50 -6.09 7.04
C LYS A 122 -9.23 -6.44 5.58
N HIS A 123 -8.13 -5.93 5.03
CA HIS A 123 -7.76 -6.14 3.63
C HIS A 123 -6.80 -7.33 3.44
N ARG A 124 -6.37 -7.99 4.52
CA ARG A 124 -5.35 -9.05 4.57
C ARG A 124 -5.61 -10.25 3.66
N GLU A 125 -6.87 -10.67 3.53
CA GLU A 125 -7.23 -11.85 2.73
C GLU A 125 -7.36 -11.52 1.23
N ASN A 126 -7.56 -10.25 0.90
CA ASN A 126 -7.84 -9.78 -0.45
C ASN A 126 -6.64 -9.08 -1.11
N VAL A 127 -5.80 -8.45 -0.29
CA VAL A 127 -4.45 -8.03 -0.62
C VAL A 127 -3.58 -9.20 -0.20
N GLY A 128 -3.14 -10.07 -1.11
CA GLY A 128 -2.04 -10.98 -0.72
C GLY A 128 -0.95 -10.14 -0.05
N ILE A 129 -0.65 -10.40 1.23
CA ILE A 129 0.20 -9.57 2.12
C ILE A 129 1.67 -9.51 1.64
N HIS A 130 1.95 -9.87 0.40
CA HIS A 130 3.27 -9.71 -0.21
C HIS A 130 3.45 -8.37 -0.94
N LYS A 131 2.51 -7.44 -0.75
CA LYS A 131 2.50 -6.11 -1.35
C LYS A 131 2.85 -5.00 -0.36
N PHE A 132 3.73 -5.25 0.61
CA PHE A 132 4.14 -4.24 1.58
C PHE A 132 5.63 -4.31 1.85
N LEU A 133 6.38 -3.33 1.35
CA LEU A 133 7.64 -2.93 1.95
C LEU A 133 7.35 -1.64 2.73
N SER A 134 7.03 -1.74 4.01
CA SER A 134 6.96 -0.55 4.86
C SER A 134 8.38 -0.09 5.19
N SER A 135 8.77 1.08 4.69
CA SER A 135 9.86 1.83 5.32
C SER A 135 9.26 2.63 6.47
N LEU A 136 9.73 2.38 7.69
CA LEU A 136 9.59 3.33 8.78
C LEU A 136 10.84 4.20 8.72
N HIS A 137 10.67 5.49 8.47
CA HIS A 137 11.74 6.48 8.54
C HIS A 137 11.74 7.17 9.90
#